data_AF-A0A2V6TFL3-F1
#
_entry.id   AF-A0A2V6TFL3-F1
#
_cell.length_a   1.000
_cell.length_b   1.000
_cell.length_c   1.000
_cell.angle_alpha   90.00
_cell.angle_beta   90.00
_cell.angle_gamma   90.00
#
_symmetry.space_group_name_H-M   'P 1'
#
loop_
_entity.id
_entity.type
_entity.pdbx_description
1 polymer ?
#
loop_
_entity_poly.entity_id
_entity_poly.type
_entity_poly.pdbx_seq_one_letter_code
_entity_poly.pdbx_strand_id
1 'polypeptide(L)'
;MYNNKVKQNHNAGRRIGHVDTLSRDRLASGAPHGRRGQPDRVRTSRGPGYACSHRRRNLATHEAEVRRLLQGRLVRGRVDFTAVTRRIGGGAGTVRTDVVLGAEYVRGIRALAEGVGLSTGEIGVADLLRLPGVLTVEEAEEDDGENALLLKQAVEEALGDLVRMRQTEGAALAADLGSHLTALEAWVGETEAGLTEVLHRVQARMKERVRALLEDEPVDPGRLAQEVAMWAAKSDIAEECSRLRSHAAQFRALLTQGGAVGRQLDFLAQELHREVNTIASKADDQEVITRVLAARTLVERIREQVQNVE
;
A
#
# COMPACT_ATOMS: atom_id res chain seq x y z
N MET A 1 42.84 -8.10 -9.64
CA MET A 1 41.73 -7.26 -10.10
C MET A 1 40.45 -8.10 -10.09
N TYR A 2 39.58 -7.81 -9.13
CA TYR A 2 38.28 -8.46 -8.92
C TYR A 2 37.32 -8.03 -10.05
N ASN A 3 36.66 -8.97 -10.73
CA ASN A 3 35.56 -8.62 -11.64
C ASN A 3 34.31 -9.40 -11.23
N ASN A 4 33.33 -8.66 -10.71
CA ASN A 4 32.18 -9.17 -10.00
C ASN A 4 30.94 -9.17 -10.92
N LYS A 5 30.12 -10.21 -10.79
CA LYS A 5 28.92 -10.48 -11.58
C LYS A 5 27.87 -9.35 -11.41
N VAL A 6 27.41 -8.80 -12.52
CA VAL A 6 26.21 -7.96 -12.61
C VAL A 6 24.99 -8.87 -12.75
N LYS A 7 24.05 -8.80 -11.80
CA LYS A 7 22.66 -9.19 -12.02
C LYS A 7 21.82 -7.91 -12.03
N GLN A 8 21.29 -7.58 -13.20
CA GLN A 8 20.22 -6.60 -13.37
C GLN A 8 18.92 -7.19 -12.82
N ASN A 9 18.21 -6.44 -11.98
CA ASN A 9 16.77 -6.63 -11.78
C ASN A 9 16.09 -5.28 -12.06
N HIS A 10 15.36 -5.25 -13.17
CA HIS A 10 14.36 -4.24 -13.47
C HIS A 10 13.18 -4.43 -12.50
N ASN A 11 12.83 -3.39 -11.75
CA ASN A 11 11.48 -3.30 -11.18
C ASN A 11 11.01 -1.84 -11.26
N ALA A 12 10.23 -1.59 -12.31
CA ALA A 12 9.57 -0.32 -12.58
C ALA A 12 8.28 -0.21 -11.74
N GLY A 13 7.99 0.99 -11.25
CA GLY A 13 6.64 1.36 -10.77
C GLY A 13 6.41 1.28 -9.27
N ARG A 14 6.94 2.22 -8.48
CA ARG A 14 6.40 2.58 -7.15
C ARG A 14 6.03 4.06 -7.16
N ARG A 15 4.74 4.38 -7.26
CA ARG A 15 4.23 5.74 -6.95
C ARG A 15 4.12 5.85 -5.44
N ILE A 16 5.05 6.62 -4.87
CA ILE A 16 5.11 6.98 -3.46
C ILE A 16 4.31 8.26 -3.32
N GLY A 17 3.21 8.25 -2.55
CA GLY A 17 2.57 9.48 -2.10
C GLY A 17 3.49 10.18 -1.11
N HIS A 18 4.10 11.29 -1.53
CA HIS A 18 4.77 12.25 -0.64
C HIS A 18 3.78 13.36 -0.34
N VAL A 19 3.54 13.63 0.94
CA VAL A 19 2.79 14.82 1.36
C VAL A 19 3.78 15.68 2.13
N ASP A 20 4.23 16.77 1.51
CA ASP A 20 5.07 17.80 2.12
C ASP A 20 4.12 18.86 2.73
N THR A 21 3.98 18.89 4.05
CA THR A 21 3.31 20.01 4.74
C THR A 21 4.32 21.15 4.91
N LEU A 22 4.20 22.18 4.06
CA LEU A 22 4.89 23.45 4.21
C LEU A 22 4.10 24.34 5.18
N SER A 23 4.62 24.51 6.39
CA SER A 23 4.16 25.54 7.34
C SER A 23 4.24 26.91 6.66
N ARG A 24 3.13 27.66 6.69
CA ARG A 24 3.06 29.04 6.24
C ARG A 24 3.94 29.91 7.13
N ASP A 25 5.04 30.39 6.57
CA ASP A 25 5.55 31.74 6.83
C ASP A 25 6.48 32.17 5.69
N ARG A 26 5.89 32.90 4.74
CA ARG A 26 6.63 33.84 3.90
C ARG A 26 5.87 35.15 3.96
N LEU A 27 6.44 36.12 4.67
CA LEU A 27 6.84 37.42 4.11
C LEU A 27 7.42 38.32 5.22
N ALA A 28 8.75 38.31 5.38
CA ALA A 28 9.57 39.52 5.56
C ALA A 28 11.07 39.19 5.53
N SER A 29 11.78 39.83 4.59
CA SER A 29 13.24 40.06 4.51
C SER A 29 14.26 38.90 4.43
N GLY A 30 14.87 38.75 3.24
CA GLY A 30 16.32 39.04 3.08
C GLY A 30 17.41 37.95 3.30
N ALA A 31 17.45 36.91 2.45
CA ALA A 31 18.66 36.16 2.00
C ALA A 31 19.58 35.47 3.07
N PRO A 32 20.64 34.72 2.66
CA PRO A 32 20.53 33.30 2.31
C PRO A 32 21.49 32.40 3.13
N HIS A 33 21.10 31.17 3.48
CA HIS A 33 21.96 29.96 3.42
C HIS A 33 21.22 28.72 3.92
N GLY A 34 21.53 27.61 3.25
CA GLY A 34 20.70 26.41 3.22
C GLY A 34 20.73 25.56 4.48
N ARG A 35 19.61 24.86 4.69
CA ARG A 35 19.54 23.40 4.87
C ARG A 35 18.06 23.01 4.77
N ARG A 36 17.71 22.34 3.67
CA ARG A 36 16.38 21.76 3.45
C ARG A 36 16.15 20.67 4.51
N GLY A 37 15.28 20.93 5.48
CA GLY A 37 14.85 19.92 6.45
C GLY A 37 13.70 19.11 5.88
N GLN A 38 13.78 17.77 5.98
CA GLN A 38 12.74 16.85 5.52
C GLN A 38 11.40 17.10 6.23
N PRO A 39 10.26 16.98 5.52
CA PRO A 39 8.92 17.05 6.09
C PRO A 39 8.54 15.74 6.79
N ASP A 40 7.55 15.82 7.69
CA ASP A 40 6.92 14.67 8.34
C ASP A 40 6.38 13.70 7.28
N ARG A 41 6.71 12.41 7.42
CA ARG A 41 6.36 11.39 6.43
C ARG A 41 5.51 10.33 7.09
N VAL A 42 4.23 10.29 6.71
CA VAL A 42 3.39 9.10 6.90
C VAL A 42 3.69 8.15 5.74
N ARG A 43 4.17 6.94 6.05
CA ARG A 43 4.36 5.88 5.05
C ARG A 43 3.37 4.76 5.33
N THR A 44 2.73 4.26 4.28
CA THR A 44 1.90 3.06 4.38
C THR A 44 2.59 1.92 3.65
N SER A 45 2.52 0.72 4.22
CA SER A 45 3.00 -0.52 3.59
C SER A 45 1.94 -1.61 3.74
N ARG A 46 1.85 -2.54 2.78
CA ARG A 46 0.78 -3.55 2.74
C ARG A 46 1.08 -4.68 3.73
N GLY A 47 0.33 -4.75 4.82
CA GLY A 47 0.35 -5.83 5.81
C GLY A 47 -0.50 -5.50 7.05
N PRO A 48 -0.93 -6.49 7.85
CA PRO A 48 -1.60 -6.23 9.12
C PRO A 48 -0.58 -5.82 10.18
N GLY A 49 -0.77 -4.65 10.80
CA GLY A 49 0.03 -4.19 11.93
C GLY A 49 0.19 -2.67 11.98
N TYR A 50 0.19 -2.11 13.18
CA TYR A 50 0.51 -0.70 13.43
C TYR A 50 1.94 -0.64 13.96
N ALA A 51 2.86 -0.01 13.24
CA ALA A 51 4.22 0.20 13.72
C ALA A 51 4.45 1.70 13.85
N CYS A 52 4.53 2.18 15.09
CA CYS A 52 4.85 3.56 15.40
C CYS A 52 6.32 3.61 15.83
N SER A 53 7.14 4.46 15.20
CA SER A 53 8.53 4.64 15.60
C SER A 53 8.80 6.12 15.86
N HIS A 54 9.10 6.44 17.12
CA HIS A 54 9.43 7.80 17.56
C HIS A 54 10.94 7.94 17.77
N ARG A 55 11.52 9.09 17.38
CA ARG A 55 12.94 9.40 17.62
C ARG A 55 13.19 10.34 18.81
N ARG A 56 12.17 10.82 19.53
CA ARG A 56 12.31 11.67 20.73
C ARG A 56 11.39 11.22 21.88
N ARG A 57 11.84 11.41 23.14
CA ARG A 57 11.17 10.94 24.37
C ARG A 57 9.82 11.62 24.68
N ASN A 58 9.62 12.89 24.33
CA ASN A 58 8.39 13.64 24.68
C ASN A 58 7.16 13.31 23.80
N LEU A 59 7.32 12.64 22.67
CA LEU A 59 6.18 12.24 21.81
C LEU A 59 5.62 10.86 22.19
N ALA A 60 6.32 10.10 23.04
CA ALA A 60 5.88 8.78 23.47
C ALA A 60 4.63 8.84 24.36
N THR A 61 4.43 9.93 25.11
CA THR A 61 3.25 10.18 25.94
C THR A 61 1.98 10.37 25.09
N HIS A 62 2.11 11.00 23.92
CA HIS A 62 1.01 11.28 22.99
C HIS A 62 0.71 10.15 21.99
N GLU A 63 1.54 9.10 21.97
CA GLU A 63 1.39 7.96 21.05
C GLU A 63 0.02 7.28 21.16
N ALA A 64 -0.50 7.15 22.39
CA ALA A 64 -1.80 6.50 22.61
C ALA A 64 -2.95 7.28 21.98
N GLU A 65 -2.93 8.61 22.06
CA GLU A 65 -3.96 9.46 21.47
C GLU A 65 -3.87 9.46 19.94
N VAL A 66 -2.66 9.58 19.38
CA VAL A 66 -2.45 9.50 17.93
C VAL A 66 -2.91 8.13 17.40
N ARG A 67 -2.58 7.03 18.08
CA ARG A 67 -3.04 5.70 17.69
C ARG A 67 -4.56 5.59 17.70
N ARG A 68 -5.23 6.18 18.70
CA ARG A 68 -6.70 6.21 18.77
C ARG A 68 -7.31 6.98 17.59
N LEU A 69 -6.73 8.12 17.22
CA LEU A 69 -7.19 8.91 16.06
C LEU A 69 -7.03 8.13 14.75
N LEU A 70 -5.88 7.46 14.56
CA LEU A 70 -5.63 6.63 13.38
C LEU A 70 -6.64 5.47 13.29
N GLN A 71 -6.85 4.73 14.39
CA GLN A 71 -7.77 3.59 14.43
C GLN A 71 -9.25 4.00 14.24
N GLY A 72 -9.63 5.20 14.68
CA GLY A 72 -10.98 5.71 14.50
C GLY A 72 -11.34 6.10 13.06
N ARG A 73 -10.33 6.35 12.21
CA ARG A 73 -10.53 6.81 10.82
C ARG A 73 -10.14 5.75 9.78
N LEU A 74 -9.25 4.83 10.11
CA LEU A 74 -8.69 3.85 9.18
C LEU A 74 -9.14 2.44 9.58
N VAL A 75 -10.01 1.84 8.77
CA VAL A 75 -10.56 0.50 9.00
C VAL A 75 -9.55 -0.61 8.64
N ARG A 76 -8.70 -0.34 7.63
CA ARG A 76 -7.68 -1.28 7.15
C ARG A 76 -6.41 -0.59 6.63
N GLY A 77 -5.33 -1.36 6.62
CA GLY A 77 -4.01 -0.96 6.17
C GLY A 77 -3.04 -0.71 7.32
N ARG A 78 -1.75 -0.86 7.05
CA ARG A 78 -0.68 -0.52 7.99
C ARG A 78 -0.25 0.92 7.77
N VAL A 79 -0.15 1.64 8.88
CA VAL A 79 0.29 3.03 8.93
C VAL A 79 1.57 3.08 9.74
N ASP A 80 2.63 3.54 9.10
CA ASP A 80 3.87 3.94 9.77
C ASP A 80 3.83 5.46 9.95
N PHE A 81 3.68 5.90 11.21
CA PHE A 81 3.63 7.31 11.58
C PHE A 81 4.99 7.76 12.13
N THR A 82 5.42 8.95 11.76
CA THR A 82 6.64 9.59 12.29
C THR A 82 6.40 11.08 12.38
N ALA A 83 6.52 11.62 13.60
CA ALA A 83 6.49 13.05 13.87
C ALA A 83 7.87 13.56 14.27
N VAL A 84 8.29 14.69 13.71
CA VAL A 84 9.54 15.37 14.03
C VAL A 84 9.26 16.80 14.44
N THR A 85 9.40 17.11 15.73
CA THR A 85 9.36 18.49 16.20
C THR A 85 10.67 19.20 15.86
N ARG A 86 10.58 20.42 15.33
CA ARG A 86 11.72 21.32 15.15
C ARG A 86 11.37 22.68 15.71
N ARG A 87 12.15 23.12 16.69
CA ARG A 87 12.07 24.50 17.19
C ARG A 87 12.59 25.45 16.12
N ILE A 88 11.79 26.44 15.76
CA ILE A 88 12.17 27.51 14.83
C ILE A 88 12.47 28.74 15.70
N GLY A 89 13.74 28.97 15.99
CA GLY A 89 14.22 30.04 16.87
C GLY A 89 15.25 29.54 17.88
N GLY A 90 16.32 30.31 18.08
CA GLY A 90 17.36 30.00 19.06
C GLY A 90 16.77 30.05 20.47
N GLY A 91 16.85 28.93 21.20
CA GLY A 91 16.36 28.87 22.57
C GLY A 91 17.10 29.87 23.46
N ALA A 92 16.35 30.68 24.20
CA ALA A 92 16.87 31.28 25.42
C ALA A 92 17.03 30.12 26.44
N GLY A 93 18.13 29.38 26.33
CA GLY A 93 18.55 28.49 27.40
C GLY A 93 18.84 29.34 28.63
N THR A 94 18.27 28.97 29.78
CA THR A 94 18.58 29.64 31.03
C THR A 94 19.90 29.11 31.55
N VAL A 95 20.89 29.99 31.67
CA VAL A 95 22.19 29.64 32.23
C VAL A 95 22.02 29.54 33.74
N ARG A 96 22.20 28.33 34.28
CA ARG A 96 22.16 28.06 35.71
C ARG A 96 23.56 27.73 36.21
N THR A 97 23.96 28.39 37.29
CA THR A 97 25.22 28.12 37.98
C THR A 97 24.95 27.37 39.27
N ASP A 98 25.57 26.21 39.45
CA ASP A 98 25.52 25.47 40.71
C ASP A 98 26.65 25.93 41.64
N VAL A 99 26.31 26.87 42.51
CA VAL A 99 27.24 27.47 43.47
C VAL A 99 27.70 26.44 44.52
N VAL A 100 26.85 25.48 44.88
CA VAL A 100 27.15 24.46 45.89
C VAL A 100 28.19 23.48 45.34
N LEU A 101 27.98 23.00 44.11
CA LEU A 101 28.93 22.14 43.41
C LEU A 101 30.25 22.87 43.15
N GLY A 102 30.20 24.16 42.77
CA GLY A 102 31.39 25.00 42.65
C GLY A 102 32.21 25.07 43.95
N ALA A 103 31.55 25.19 45.10
CA ALA A 103 32.22 25.21 46.40
C ALA A 103 32.83 23.84 46.79
N GLU A 104 32.19 22.72 46.43
CA GLU A 104 32.79 21.39 46.58
C GLU A 104 34.06 21.23 45.73
N TYR A 105 34.04 21.71 44.48
CA TYR A 105 35.23 21.71 43.63
C TYR A 105 36.38 22.52 44.21
N VAL A 106 36.11 23.72 44.74
CA VAL A 106 37.14 24.54 45.42
C VAL A 106 37.77 23.79 46.60
N ARG A 107 36.94 23.12 47.41
CA ARG A 107 37.43 22.32 48.54
C ARG A 107 38.30 21.15 48.09
N GLY A 108 37.85 20.40 47.08
CA GLY A 108 38.60 19.27 46.53
C GLY A 108 39.95 19.69 45.92
N ILE A 109 39.98 20.81 45.18
CA ILE A 109 41.21 21.34 44.59
C ILE A 109 42.23 21.75 45.66
N ARG A 110 41.78 22.40 46.75
CA ARG A 110 42.65 22.80 47.86
C ARG A 110 43.21 21.60 48.62
N ALA A 111 42.37 20.63 48.95
CA ALA A 111 42.79 19.40 49.64
C ALA A 111 43.79 18.59 48.79
N LEU A 112 43.58 18.52 47.47
CA LEU A 112 44.51 17.87 46.56
C LEU A 112 45.88 18.56 46.58
N ALA A 113 45.90 19.89 46.43
CA ALA A 113 47.14 20.65 46.37
C ALA A 113 47.96 20.55 47.66
N GLU A 114 47.30 20.56 48.82
CA GLU A 114 47.95 20.29 50.11
C GLU A 114 48.55 18.88 50.16
N GLY A 115 47.81 17.87 49.70
CA GLY A 115 48.28 16.48 49.66
C GLY A 115 49.46 16.21 48.72
N VAL A 116 49.66 17.02 47.67
CA VAL A 116 50.76 16.88 46.71
C VAL A 116 51.86 17.94 46.86
N GLY A 117 51.77 18.83 47.85
CA GLY A 117 52.76 19.87 48.11
C GLY A 117 52.80 21.00 47.07
N LEU A 118 51.68 21.25 46.38
CA LEU A 118 51.54 22.33 45.41
C LEU A 118 50.84 23.54 46.04
N SER A 119 51.23 24.75 45.68
CA SER A 119 50.50 25.95 46.07
C SER A 119 49.22 26.08 45.24
N THR A 120 48.06 26.09 45.88
CA THR A 120 46.85 26.62 45.25
C THR A 120 47.00 28.14 45.19
N GLY A 121 47.25 28.68 44.00
CA GLY A 121 47.07 30.12 43.78
C GLY A 121 45.61 30.55 43.96
N GLU A 122 45.28 31.77 43.54
CA GLU A 122 43.87 32.19 43.50
C GLU A 122 43.12 31.37 42.45
N ILE A 123 42.05 30.68 42.87
CA ILE A 123 41.17 29.95 41.96
C ILE A 123 40.23 30.98 41.32
N GLY A 124 40.37 31.21 40.02
CA GLY A 124 39.55 32.16 39.31
C GLY A 124 38.14 31.63 39.04
N VAL A 125 37.18 32.54 38.92
CA VAL A 125 35.80 32.20 38.50
C VAL A 125 35.79 31.48 37.15
N ALA A 126 36.68 31.88 36.23
CA ALA A 126 36.83 31.22 34.93
C ALA A 126 37.27 29.75 35.03
N ASP A 127 38.03 29.39 36.07
CA ASP A 127 38.45 28.01 36.31
C ASP A 127 37.26 27.17 36.79
N LEU A 128 36.41 27.75 37.65
CA LEU A 128 35.20 27.09 38.14
C LEU A 128 34.15 26.87 37.04
N LEU A 129 33.96 27.85 36.16
CA LEU A 129 33.00 27.74 35.05
C LEU A 129 33.36 26.65 34.02
N ARG A 130 34.62 26.19 34.00
CA ARG A 130 35.08 25.08 33.15
C ARG A 130 34.85 23.71 33.77
N LEU A 131 34.55 23.64 35.07
CA LEU A 131 34.36 22.37 35.76
C LEU A 131 32.97 21.78 35.43
N PRO A 132 32.88 20.46 35.17
CA PRO A 132 31.63 19.82 34.81
C PRO A 132 30.51 20.10 35.81
N GLY A 133 29.35 20.53 35.33
CA GLY A 133 28.16 20.76 36.16
C GLY A 133 28.11 22.09 36.91
N VAL A 134 29.18 22.88 36.97
CA VAL A 134 29.17 24.20 37.63
C VAL A 134 28.38 25.22 36.80
N LEU A 135 28.56 25.20 35.48
CA LEU A 135 27.76 25.98 34.55
C LEU A 135 26.93 25.01 33.69
N THR A 136 25.62 25.11 33.81
CA THR A 136 24.67 24.30 33.05
C THR A 136 23.77 25.21 32.23
N VAL A 137 23.56 24.85 30.97
CA VAL A 137 22.54 25.49 30.13
C VAL A 137 21.32 24.60 30.23
N GLU A 138 20.30 25.06 30.95
CA GLU A 138 19.01 24.38 30.97
C GLU A 138 18.23 24.82 29.73
N GLU A 139 17.87 23.85 28.89
CA GLU A 139 16.89 24.08 27.85
C GLU A 139 15.54 24.30 28.53
N ALA A 140 14.83 25.39 28.19
CA ALA A 140 13.50 25.65 28.72
C ALA A 140 12.60 24.43 28.50
N GLU A 141 11.89 23.99 29.55
CA GLU A 141 10.93 22.90 29.46
C GLU A 141 9.95 23.19 28.32
N GLU A 142 9.82 22.22 27.41
CA GLU A 142 8.86 22.30 26.32
C GLU A 142 7.45 22.24 26.93
N ASP A 143 6.59 23.21 26.61
CA ASP A 143 5.16 23.15 26.98
C ASP A 143 4.54 21.93 26.28
N ASP A 144 4.30 20.87 27.04
CA ASP A 144 3.75 19.62 26.54
C ASP A 144 2.31 19.80 26.01
N GLY A 145 1.58 20.80 26.51
CA GLY A 145 0.20 21.08 26.11
C GLY A 145 0.08 21.71 24.72
N GLU A 146 0.89 22.73 24.43
CA GLU A 146 0.91 23.38 23.11
C GLU A 146 1.39 22.41 22.02
N ASN A 147 2.43 21.63 22.32
CA ASN A 147 2.93 20.60 21.41
C ASN A 147 1.91 19.48 21.14
N ALA A 148 1.15 19.06 22.15
CA ALA A 148 0.08 18.07 21.98
C ALA A 148 -1.02 18.57 21.03
N LEU A 149 -1.43 19.85 21.17
CA LEU A 149 -2.45 20.44 20.32
C LEU A 149 -1.98 20.53 18.86
N LEU A 150 -0.75 21.00 18.64
CA LEU A 150 -0.15 21.10 17.31
C LEU A 150 0.00 19.71 16.65
N LEU A 151 0.44 18.71 17.42
CA LEU A 151 0.54 17.33 16.95
C LEU A 151 -0.82 16.79 16.52
N LYS A 152 -1.85 17.00 17.34
CA LYS A 152 -3.20 16.55 17.03
C LYS A 152 -3.73 17.18 15.75
N GLN A 153 -3.58 18.49 15.59
CA GLN A 153 -4.01 19.20 14.37
C GLN A 153 -3.30 18.66 13.13
N ALA A 154 -1.97 18.50 13.19
CA ALA A 154 -1.20 17.95 12.09
C ALA A 154 -1.62 16.52 11.72
N VAL A 155 -1.93 15.68 12.73
CA VAL A 155 -2.42 14.31 12.52
C VAL A 155 -3.81 14.31 11.88
N GLU A 156 -4.72 15.16 12.34
CA GLU A 156 -6.07 15.26 11.79
C GLU A 156 -6.08 15.75 10.34
N GLU A 157 -5.24 16.74 10.00
CA GLU A 157 -5.06 17.21 8.63
C GLU A 157 -4.47 16.11 7.72
N ALA A 158 -3.38 15.48 8.14
CA ALA A 158 -2.75 14.40 7.38
C ALA A 158 -3.68 13.20 7.18
N LEU A 159 -4.49 12.86 8.19
CA LEU A 159 -5.54 11.84 8.09
C LEU A 159 -6.63 12.25 7.09
N GLY A 160 -7.06 13.50 7.11
CA GLY A 160 -8.04 14.03 6.15
C GLY A 160 -7.55 13.91 4.71
N ASP A 161 -6.28 14.26 4.47
CA ASP A 161 -5.65 14.14 3.16
C ASP A 161 -5.54 12.68 2.71
N LEU A 162 -5.11 11.79 3.61
CA LEU A 162 -5.00 10.36 3.34
C LEU A 162 -6.36 9.75 2.95
N VAL A 163 -7.43 10.10 3.68
CA VAL A 163 -8.78 9.61 3.39
C VAL A 163 -9.26 10.11 2.03
N ARG A 164 -9.06 11.40 1.71
CA ARG A 164 -9.43 11.97 0.40
C ARG A 164 -8.68 11.31 -0.75
N MET A 165 -7.39 11.05 -0.57
CA MET A 165 -6.57 10.34 -1.55
C MET A 165 -7.10 8.93 -1.79
N ARG A 166 -7.38 8.17 -0.72
CA ARG A 166 -7.95 6.82 -0.79
C ARG A 166 -9.31 6.78 -1.47
N GLN A 167 -10.18 7.75 -1.21
CA GLN A 167 -11.49 7.85 -1.87
C GLN A 167 -11.33 8.09 -3.39
N THR A 168 -10.40 8.95 -3.78
CA THR A 168 -10.12 9.25 -5.19
C THR A 168 -9.56 8.02 -5.91
N GLU A 169 -8.60 7.33 -5.29
CA GLU A 169 -8.02 6.09 -5.81
C GLU A 169 -9.07 4.98 -5.89
N GLY A 170 -9.89 4.81 -4.86
CA GLY A 170 -10.99 3.83 -4.83
C GLY A 170 -12.01 4.08 -5.94
N ALA A 171 -12.38 5.33 -6.19
CA ALA A 171 -13.29 5.68 -7.30
C ALA A 171 -12.69 5.33 -8.67
N ALA A 172 -11.40 5.61 -8.87
CA ALA A 172 -10.70 5.26 -10.11
C ALA A 172 -10.61 3.73 -10.31
N LEU A 173 -10.29 2.98 -9.25
CA LEU A 173 -10.26 1.51 -9.26
C LEU A 173 -11.64 0.91 -9.54
N ALA A 174 -12.71 1.45 -8.93
CA ALA A 174 -14.06 0.99 -9.16
C ALA A 174 -14.50 1.21 -10.62
N ALA A 175 -14.14 2.36 -11.21
CA ALA A 175 -14.40 2.64 -12.62
C ALA A 175 -13.64 1.69 -13.55
N ASP A 176 -12.35 1.43 -13.28
CA ASP A 176 -11.53 0.51 -14.06
C ASP A 176 -12.05 -0.93 -13.99
N LEU A 177 -12.34 -1.44 -12.79
CA LEU A 177 -12.96 -2.75 -12.58
C LEU A 177 -14.32 -2.84 -13.26
N GLY A 178 -15.14 -1.79 -13.18
CA GLY A 178 -16.44 -1.72 -13.84
C GLY A 178 -16.33 -1.82 -15.37
N SER A 179 -15.28 -1.25 -15.96
CA SER A 179 -15.02 -1.36 -17.40
C SER A 179 -14.66 -2.79 -17.82
N HIS A 180 -13.79 -3.46 -17.04
CA HIS A 180 -13.40 -4.84 -17.28
C HIS A 180 -14.59 -5.80 -17.12
N LEU A 181 -15.45 -5.59 -16.11
CA LEU A 181 -16.68 -6.38 -15.94
C LEU A 181 -17.65 -6.21 -17.10
N THR A 182 -17.80 -4.98 -17.61
CA THR A 182 -18.68 -4.71 -18.76
C THR A 182 -18.19 -5.45 -20.01
N ALA A 183 -16.87 -5.43 -20.26
CA ALA A 183 -16.28 -6.18 -21.36
C ALA A 183 -16.46 -7.70 -21.18
N LEU A 184 -16.34 -8.20 -19.94
CA LEU A 184 -16.55 -9.61 -19.63
C LEU A 184 -18.02 -10.03 -19.81
N GLU A 185 -18.98 -9.23 -19.36
CA GLU A 185 -20.43 -9.47 -19.54
C GLU A 185 -20.81 -9.47 -21.02
N ALA A 186 -20.27 -8.55 -21.82
CA ALA A 186 -20.45 -8.53 -23.26
C ALA A 186 -19.91 -9.81 -23.92
N TRP A 187 -18.71 -10.23 -23.53
CA TRP A 187 -18.12 -11.48 -23.98
C TRP A 187 -19.01 -12.69 -23.67
N VAL A 188 -19.57 -12.80 -22.46
CA VAL A 188 -20.51 -13.89 -22.12
C VAL A 188 -21.73 -13.88 -23.03
N GLY A 189 -22.33 -12.70 -23.25
CA GLY A 189 -23.51 -12.56 -24.11
C GLY A 189 -23.24 -12.99 -25.55
N GLU A 190 -22.11 -12.58 -26.12
CA GLU A 190 -21.67 -12.97 -27.46
C GLU A 190 -21.36 -14.47 -27.56
N THR A 191 -20.70 -15.04 -26.55
CA THR A 191 -20.40 -16.47 -26.51
C THR A 191 -21.67 -17.31 -26.46
N GLU A 192 -22.63 -16.95 -25.61
CA GLU A 192 -23.91 -17.66 -25.52
C GLU A 192 -24.73 -17.56 -26.81
N ALA A 193 -24.79 -16.37 -27.43
CA ALA A 193 -25.48 -16.19 -28.70
C ALA A 193 -24.86 -17.04 -29.84
N GLY A 194 -23.54 -17.24 -29.79
CA GLY A 194 -22.81 -18.05 -30.77
C GLY A 194 -22.82 -19.56 -30.53
N LEU A 195 -23.33 -20.05 -29.38
CA LEU A 195 -23.26 -21.48 -29.03
C LEU A 195 -23.91 -22.40 -30.07
N THR A 196 -25.05 -22.00 -30.63
CA THR A 196 -25.74 -22.79 -31.66
C THR A 196 -24.90 -22.91 -32.92
N GLU A 197 -24.28 -21.83 -33.38
CA GLU A 197 -23.42 -21.86 -34.58
C GLU A 197 -22.15 -22.69 -34.34
N VAL A 198 -21.57 -22.61 -33.15
CA VAL A 198 -20.42 -23.44 -32.75
C VAL A 198 -20.76 -24.92 -32.84
N LEU A 199 -21.93 -25.33 -32.34
CA LEU A 199 -22.39 -26.72 -32.45
C LEU A 199 -22.52 -27.18 -33.91
N HIS A 200 -23.06 -26.33 -34.78
CA HIS A 200 -23.18 -26.63 -36.22
C HIS A 200 -21.81 -26.78 -36.89
N ARG A 201 -20.86 -25.87 -36.61
CA ARG A 201 -19.49 -25.94 -37.14
C ARG A 201 -18.77 -27.20 -36.69
N VAL A 202 -18.96 -27.58 -35.43
CA VAL A 202 -18.33 -28.79 -34.93
C VAL A 202 -18.93 -30.04 -35.56
N GLN A 203 -20.26 -30.12 -35.67
CA GLN A 203 -20.91 -31.26 -36.33
C GLN A 203 -20.40 -31.43 -37.77
N ALA A 204 -20.25 -30.32 -38.51
CA ALA A 204 -19.68 -30.34 -39.86
C ALA A 204 -18.23 -30.86 -39.86
N ARG A 205 -17.37 -30.33 -38.98
CA ARG A 205 -15.97 -30.75 -38.84
C ARG A 205 -15.82 -32.23 -38.45
N MET A 206 -16.67 -32.71 -37.54
CA MET A 206 -16.71 -34.11 -37.11
C MET A 206 -17.08 -35.02 -38.29
N LYS A 207 -18.08 -34.62 -39.08
CA LYS A 207 -18.52 -35.34 -40.28
C LYS A 207 -17.42 -35.40 -41.34
N GLU A 208 -16.69 -34.32 -41.56
CA GLU A 208 -15.52 -34.31 -42.46
C GLU A 208 -14.40 -35.22 -41.98
N ARG A 209 -14.03 -35.15 -40.69
CA ARG A 209 -13.00 -36.03 -40.11
C ARG A 209 -13.37 -37.51 -40.24
N VAL A 210 -14.62 -37.85 -39.98
CA VAL A 210 -15.10 -39.24 -40.12
C VAL A 210 -15.04 -39.70 -41.57
N ARG A 211 -15.47 -38.87 -42.53
CA ARG A 211 -15.34 -39.18 -43.97
C ARG A 211 -13.89 -39.39 -44.41
N ALA A 212 -12.98 -38.52 -43.96
CA ALA A 212 -11.56 -38.62 -44.32
C ALA A 212 -10.90 -39.90 -43.79
N LEU A 213 -11.35 -40.42 -42.65
CA LEU A 213 -10.82 -41.65 -42.03
C LEU A 213 -11.38 -42.94 -42.64
N LEU A 214 -12.55 -42.87 -43.31
CA LEU A 214 -13.27 -44.04 -43.79
C LEU A 214 -13.05 -44.32 -45.30
N GLU A 215 -12.26 -43.50 -46.01
CA GLU A 215 -11.89 -43.73 -47.42
C GLU A 215 -13.08 -44.15 -48.32
N ASP A 216 -14.21 -43.44 -48.21
CA ASP A 216 -15.50 -43.70 -48.90
C ASP A 216 -16.35 -44.90 -48.42
N GLU A 217 -16.01 -45.55 -47.30
CA GLU A 217 -16.94 -46.48 -46.66
C GLU A 217 -18.20 -45.77 -46.10
N PRO A 218 -19.38 -46.43 -46.17
CA PRO A 218 -20.62 -45.87 -45.67
C PRO A 218 -20.55 -45.65 -44.15
N VAL A 219 -20.68 -44.38 -43.74
CA VAL A 219 -20.78 -44.00 -42.33
C VAL A 219 -22.12 -44.45 -41.76
N ASP A 220 -22.10 -45.23 -40.67
CA ASP A 220 -23.31 -45.51 -39.88
C ASP A 220 -23.83 -44.20 -39.25
N PRO A 221 -25.01 -43.69 -39.66
CA PRO A 221 -25.56 -42.45 -39.14
C PRO A 221 -25.84 -42.50 -37.63
N GLY A 222 -26.21 -43.67 -37.10
CA GLY A 222 -26.52 -43.85 -35.69
C GLY A 222 -25.27 -43.70 -34.81
N ARG A 223 -24.17 -44.33 -35.23
CA ARG A 223 -22.88 -44.21 -34.53
C ARG A 223 -22.29 -42.80 -34.64
N LEU A 224 -22.39 -42.15 -35.80
CA LEU A 224 -21.97 -40.76 -35.96
C LEU A 224 -22.77 -39.82 -35.05
N ALA A 225 -24.10 -39.99 -34.96
CA ALA A 225 -24.93 -39.17 -34.09
C ALA A 225 -24.56 -39.35 -32.60
N GLN A 226 -24.24 -40.57 -32.18
CA GLN A 226 -23.81 -40.87 -30.82
C GLN A 226 -22.46 -40.22 -30.47
N GLU A 227 -21.48 -40.29 -31.37
CA GLU A 227 -20.18 -39.62 -31.18
C GLU A 227 -20.32 -38.10 -31.12
N VAL A 228 -21.16 -37.51 -31.99
CA VAL A 228 -21.45 -36.07 -31.96
C VAL A 228 -22.12 -35.68 -30.65
N ALA A 229 -23.07 -36.47 -30.14
CA ALA A 229 -23.74 -36.21 -28.87
C ALA A 229 -22.77 -36.29 -27.68
N MET A 230 -21.89 -37.30 -27.63
CA MET A 230 -20.85 -37.42 -26.60
C MET A 230 -19.88 -36.25 -26.64
N TRP A 231 -19.46 -35.83 -27.83
CA TRP A 231 -18.58 -34.69 -28.00
C TRP A 231 -19.25 -33.38 -27.57
N ALA A 232 -20.52 -33.17 -27.93
CA ALA A 232 -21.30 -31.99 -27.56
C ALA A 232 -21.44 -31.87 -26.04
N ALA A 233 -21.72 -32.98 -25.34
CA ALA A 233 -21.78 -33.01 -23.89
C ALA A 233 -20.44 -32.65 -23.21
N LYS A 234 -19.30 -33.04 -23.83
CA LYS A 234 -17.97 -32.71 -23.31
C LYS A 234 -17.59 -31.24 -23.53
N SER A 235 -18.08 -30.65 -24.61
CA SER A 235 -17.72 -29.29 -25.04
C SER A 235 -18.78 -28.26 -24.65
N ASP A 236 -19.80 -28.67 -23.89
CA ASP A 236 -20.84 -27.78 -23.38
C ASP A 236 -20.26 -26.85 -22.30
N ILE A 237 -20.36 -25.54 -22.57
CA ILE A 237 -19.88 -24.44 -21.74
C ILE A 237 -21.03 -23.55 -21.22
N ALA A 238 -22.28 -23.93 -21.46
CA ALA A 238 -23.44 -23.12 -21.11
C ALA A 238 -23.56 -22.88 -19.59
N GLU A 239 -23.23 -23.90 -18.80
CA GLU A 239 -23.23 -23.78 -17.33
C GLU A 239 -22.16 -22.80 -16.84
N GLU A 240 -20.94 -22.89 -17.36
CA GLU A 240 -19.86 -21.97 -16.99
C GLU A 240 -20.18 -20.52 -17.41
N CYS A 241 -20.80 -20.30 -18.57
CA CYS A 241 -21.25 -18.96 -18.99
C CYS A 241 -22.30 -18.38 -18.04
N SER A 242 -23.28 -19.21 -17.63
CA SER A 242 -24.31 -18.82 -16.66
C SER A 242 -23.72 -18.48 -15.28
N ARG A 243 -22.81 -19.32 -14.78
CA ARG A 243 -22.08 -19.06 -13.52
C ARG A 243 -21.26 -17.78 -13.59
N LEU A 244 -20.52 -17.60 -14.69
CA LEU A 244 -19.68 -16.43 -14.89
C LEU A 244 -20.49 -15.13 -14.92
N ARG A 245 -21.66 -15.12 -15.57
CA ARG A 245 -22.62 -14.00 -15.50
C ARG A 245 -23.07 -13.73 -14.07
N SER A 246 -23.46 -14.77 -13.32
CA SER A 246 -23.91 -14.63 -11.94
C SER A 246 -22.83 -14.02 -11.05
N HIS A 247 -21.59 -14.50 -11.17
CA HIS A 247 -20.44 -13.96 -10.44
C HIS A 247 -20.13 -12.52 -10.84
N ALA A 248 -20.19 -12.17 -12.12
CA ALA A 248 -19.98 -10.81 -12.60
C ALA A 248 -21.04 -9.83 -12.04
N ALA A 249 -22.30 -10.25 -12.03
CA ALA A 249 -23.39 -9.45 -11.45
C ALA A 249 -23.22 -9.23 -9.94
N GLN A 250 -22.85 -10.28 -9.19
CA GLN A 250 -22.55 -10.17 -7.76
C GLN A 250 -21.35 -9.24 -7.51
N PHE A 251 -20.32 -9.33 -8.35
CA PHE A 251 -19.14 -8.47 -8.26
C PHE A 251 -19.52 -6.99 -8.44
N ARG A 252 -20.33 -6.70 -9.46
CA ARG A 252 -20.83 -5.35 -9.75
C ARG A 252 -21.68 -4.78 -8.60
N ALA A 253 -22.51 -5.62 -7.98
CA ALA A 253 -23.29 -5.23 -6.81
C ALA A 253 -22.39 -4.83 -5.62
N LEU A 254 -21.34 -5.63 -5.34
CA LEU A 254 -20.39 -5.33 -4.26
C LEU A 254 -19.57 -4.06 -4.51
N LEU A 255 -19.15 -3.82 -5.77
CA LEU A 255 -18.47 -2.57 -6.13
C LEU A 255 -19.34 -1.35 -5.86
N THR A 256 -20.65 -1.46 -6.10
CA THR A 256 -21.61 -0.36 -5.90
C THR A 256 -21.93 -0.16 -4.42
N GLN A 257 -22.02 -1.25 -3.65
CA GLN A 257 -22.27 -1.22 -2.21
C GLN A 257 -21.13 -0.52 -1.45
N GLY A 258 -19.88 -0.75 -1.85
CA GLY A 258 -18.70 -0.18 -1.19
C GLY A 258 -18.48 -0.73 0.23
N GLY A 259 -17.55 -0.11 0.97
CA GLY A 259 -17.15 -0.56 2.30
C GLY A 259 -16.09 -1.65 2.29
N ALA A 260 -16.08 -2.53 3.30
CA ALA A 260 -15.05 -3.56 3.48
C ALA A 260 -15.27 -4.80 2.59
N VAL A 261 -15.43 -4.60 1.28
CA VAL A 261 -15.80 -5.65 0.31
C VAL A 261 -14.61 -6.39 -0.30
N GLY A 262 -13.38 -5.96 -0.06
CA GLY A 262 -12.18 -6.47 -0.74
C GLY A 262 -12.02 -8.00 -0.68
N ARG A 263 -12.36 -8.64 0.45
CA ARG A 263 -12.29 -10.11 0.57
C ARG A 263 -13.35 -10.83 -0.27
N GLN A 264 -14.56 -10.27 -0.34
CA GLN A 264 -15.64 -10.83 -1.15
C GLN A 264 -15.36 -10.63 -2.64
N LEU A 265 -14.78 -9.47 -3.02
CA LEU A 265 -14.32 -9.22 -4.38
C LEU A 265 -13.19 -10.19 -4.78
N ASP A 266 -12.25 -10.51 -3.88
CA ASP A 266 -11.17 -11.47 -4.16
C ASP A 266 -11.72 -12.88 -4.40
N PHE A 267 -12.68 -13.31 -3.57
CA PHE A 267 -13.39 -14.57 -3.79
C PHE A 267 -14.07 -14.61 -5.16
N LEU A 268 -14.85 -13.58 -5.52
CA LEU A 268 -15.53 -13.56 -6.82
C LEU A 268 -14.54 -13.48 -7.98
N ALA A 269 -13.42 -12.77 -7.84
CA ALA A 269 -12.38 -12.74 -8.87
C ALA A 269 -11.76 -14.14 -9.11
N GLN A 270 -11.62 -14.94 -8.05
CA GLN A 270 -11.18 -16.32 -8.14
C GLN A 270 -12.23 -17.21 -8.82
N GLU A 271 -13.50 -17.05 -8.48
CA GLU A 271 -14.59 -17.79 -9.13
C GLU A 271 -14.69 -17.45 -10.62
N LEU A 272 -14.62 -16.16 -11.00
CA LEU A 272 -14.56 -15.73 -12.41
C LEU A 272 -13.41 -16.42 -13.15
N HIS A 273 -12.22 -16.46 -12.53
CA HIS A 273 -11.05 -17.10 -13.14
C HIS A 273 -11.20 -18.61 -13.26
N ARG A 274 -11.85 -19.27 -12.30
CA ARG A 274 -12.17 -20.70 -12.39
C ARG A 274 -13.06 -20.96 -13.59
N GLU A 275 -14.16 -20.23 -13.73
CA GLU A 275 -15.12 -20.44 -14.82
C GLU A 275 -14.49 -20.17 -16.20
N VAL A 276 -13.72 -19.08 -16.37
CA VAL A 276 -13.00 -18.82 -17.64
C VAL A 276 -12.03 -19.94 -18.00
N ASN A 277 -11.29 -20.47 -17.02
CA ASN A 277 -10.35 -21.57 -17.29
C ASN A 277 -11.07 -22.86 -17.67
N THR A 278 -12.20 -23.15 -17.02
CA THR A 278 -13.02 -24.31 -17.38
C THR A 278 -13.53 -24.17 -18.83
N ILE A 279 -14.04 -22.99 -19.21
CA ILE A 279 -14.45 -22.72 -20.60
C ILE A 279 -13.27 -22.91 -21.56
N ALA A 280 -12.09 -22.38 -21.23
CA ALA A 280 -10.90 -22.53 -22.06
C ALA A 280 -10.46 -24.00 -22.24
N SER A 281 -10.66 -24.85 -21.23
CA SER A 281 -10.33 -26.28 -21.31
C SER A 281 -11.35 -27.10 -22.09
N LYS A 282 -12.59 -26.60 -22.21
CA LYS A 282 -13.69 -27.23 -22.96
C LYS A 282 -13.82 -26.71 -24.39
N ALA A 283 -13.31 -25.51 -24.66
CA ALA A 283 -13.40 -24.87 -25.97
C ALA A 283 -12.56 -25.63 -27.02
N ASP A 284 -13.22 -26.03 -28.11
CA ASP A 284 -12.60 -26.77 -29.22
C ASP A 284 -12.89 -26.12 -30.59
N ASP A 285 -13.63 -25.00 -30.59
CA ASP A 285 -13.83 -24.11 -31.73
C ASP A 285 -12.84 -22.94 -31.67
N GLN A 286 -12.17 -22.67 -32.79
CA GLN A 286 -11.07 -21.69 -32.84
C GLN A 286 -11.53 -20.27 -32.49
N GLU A 287 -12.75 -19.90 -32.84
CA GLU A 287 -13.32 -18.60 -32.53
C GLU A 287 -13.56 -18.48 -31.02
N VAL A 288 -14.13 -19.52 -30.41
CA VAL A 288 -14.33 -19.59 -28.95
C VAL A 288 -12.99 -19.56 -28.20
N ILE A 289 -11.98 -20.30 -28.67
CA ILE A 289 -10.64 -20.31 -28.07
C ILE A 289 -10.00 -18.91 -28.11
N THR A 290 -10.12 -18.21 -29.23
CA THR A 290 -9.55 -16.87 -29.37
C THR A 290 -10.25 -15.88 -28.44
N ARG A 291 -11.58 -15.96 -28.35
CA ARG A 291 -12.39 -15.11 -27.48
C ARG A 291 -12.13 -15.39 -25.99
N VAL A 292 -12.05 -16.64 -25.57
CA VAL A 292 -11.82 -16.99 -24.14
C VAL A 292 -10.44 -16.56 -23.65
N LEU A 293 -9.42 -16.53 -24.51
CA LEU A 293 -8.09 -15.99 -24.17
C LEU A 293 -8.14 -14.48 -23.87
N ALA A 294 -8.97 -13.72 -24.60
CA ALA A 294 -9.21 -12.31 -24.29
C ALA A 294 -9.93 -12.16 -22.94
N ALA A 295 -10.97 -12.96 -22.68
CA ALA A 295 -11.68 -12.98 -21.40
C ALA A 295 -10.77 -13.34 -20.22
N ARG A 296 -9.85 -14.29 -20.40
CA ARG A 296 -8.85 -14.66 -19.38
C ARG A 296 -7.96 -13.49 -19.01
N THR A 297 -7.54 -12.70 -20.00
CA THR A 297 -6.74 -11.50 -19.77
C THR A 297 -7.53 -10.46 -18.98
N LEU A 298 -8.82 -10.26 -19.29
CA LEU A 298 -9.69 -9.35 -18.52
C LEU A 298 -9.82 -9.80 -17.06
N VAL A 299 -10.05 -11.10 -16.82
CA VAL A 299 -10.20 -11.64 -15.47
C VAL A 299 -8.89 -11.55 -14.67
N GLU A 300 -7.73 -11.76 -15.29
CA GLU A 300 -6.47 -11.58 -14.59
C GLU A 300 -6.23 -10.12 -14.17
N ARG A 301 -6.57 -9.16 -15.04
CA ARG A 301 -6.56 -7.73 -14.67
C ARG A 301 -7.51 -7.43 -13.51
N ILE A 302 -8.71 -8.02 -13.51
CA ILE A 302 -9.66 -7.89 -12.39
C ILE A 302 -9.00 -8.41 -11.10
N ARG A 303 -8.38 -9.59 -11.12
CA ARG A 303 -7.70 -10.17 -9.95
C ARG A 303 -6.57 -9.30 -9.43
N GLU A 304 -5.73 -8.77 -10.32
CA GLU A 304 -4.65 -7.85 -9.95
C GLU A 304 -5.19 -6.57 -9.30
N GLN A 305 -6.25 -5.98 -9.85
CA GLN A 305 -6.81 -4.74 -9.32
C GLN A 305 -7.56 -4.95 -8.00
N VAL A 306 -8.23 -6.09 -7.81
CA VAL A 306 -8.91 -6.40 -6.55
C VAL A 306 -7.96 -6.40 -5.35
N GLN A 307 -6.70 -6.81 -5.55
CA GLN A 307 -5.68 -6.74 -4.50
C GLN A 307 -5.33 -5.30 -4.07
N ASN A 308 -5.69 -4.31 -4.89
CA ASN A 308 -5.48 -2.89 -4.62
C ASN A 308 -6.74 -2.19 -4.07
N VAL A 309 -7.89 -2.87 -4.00
CA VAL A 309 -9.14 -2.28 -3.49
C VAL A 309 -9.05 -2.11 -1.98
N GLU A 310 -8.94 -0.86 -1.52
CA GLU A 310 -8.90 -0.39 -0.11
C GLU A 310 -10.22 0.19 0.41
#